data_AF-A0A8B6LNX4-F1
#
_entry.id   AF-A0A8B6LNX4-F1
#
_cell.length_a   1.000
_cell.length_b   1.000
_cell.length_c   1.000
_cell.angle_alpha   90.00
_cell.angle_beta   90.00
_cell.angle_gamma   90.00
#
_symmetry.space_group_name_H-M   'P 1'
#
loop_
_entity.id
_entity.type
_entity.pdbx_description
1 polymer ?
#
loop_
_entity_poly.entity_id
_entity_poly.type
_entity_poly.pdbx_seq_one_letter_code
_entity_poly.pdbx_strand_id
1 'polypeptide(L)'
;MLGMNAINTPVPKTDLAVTHVLAQLLERLDHSAVPVGPEQYRSVVMHLVDEFRDVEPGTRLGELLDAYPAAAEVYENLNYQHAGLCRSALDSSLAAELGAREAIARAMRRPDTDSAAS
;
A
#
# COMPACT_ATOMS: atom_id res chain seq x y z
N MET A 1 35.09 -29.13 6.50
CA MET A 1 34.22 -28.77 7.64
C MET A 1 33.52 -27.48 7.26
N LEU A 2 32.20 -27.56 7.09
CA LEU A 2 31.18 -26.51 6.84
C LEU A 2 31.64 -25.12 6.39
N GLY A 3 31.51 -24.84 5.09
CA GLY A 3 31.48 -23.47 4.56
C GLY A 3 30.10 -22.87 4.75
N MET A 4 30.07 -21.73 5.45
CA MET A 4 28.90 -20.91 5.82
C MET A 4 27.98 -20.64 4.61
N ASN A 5 26.68 -20.94 4.74
CA ASN A 5 25.64 -20.48 3.82
C ASN A 5 25.56 -18.95 3.91
N ALA A 6 26.09 -18.25 2.90
CA ALA A 6 25.78 -16.85 2.68
C ALA A 6 24.29 -16.73 2.36
N ILE A 7 23.54 -16.22 3.32
CA ILE A 7 22.19 -15.67 3.14
C ILE A 7 22.27 -14.67 2.00
N ASN A 8 21.86 -15.09 0.80
CA ASN A 8 21.70 -14.22 -0.34
C ASN A 8 20.43 -13.39 -0.07
N THR A 9 20.56 -12.36 0.75
CA THR A 9 19.48 -11.40 0.97
C THR A 9 19.32 -10.64 -0.34
N PRO A 10 18.21 -10.80 -1.08
CA PRO A 10 18.01 -10.04 -2.31
C PRO A 10 18.07 -8.56 -1.98
N VAL A 11 18.94 -7.84 -2.68
CA VAL A 11 19.03 -6.38 -2.56
C VAL A 11 17.71 -5.80 -3.06
N PRO A 12 17.01 -4.97 -2.27
CA PRO A 12 15.76 -4.37 -2.69
C PRO A 12 15.94 -3.60 -4.00
N LYS A 13 15.04 -3.82 -4.97
CA LYS A 13 15.05 -3.11 -6.25
C LYS A 13 14.48 -1.71 -6.04
N THR A 14 15.28 -0.69 -6.33
CA THR A 14 14.83 0.71 -6.38
C THR A 14 14.34 1.11 -7.78
N ASP A 15 14.65 0.31 -8.81
CA ASP A 15 14.19 0.55 -10.18
C ASP A 15 12.81 -0.07 -10.40
N LEU A 16 11.81 0.80 -10.57
CA LEU A 16 10.40 0.44 -10.75
C LEU A 16 9.98 0.34 -12.22
N ALA A 17 10.90 0.43 -13.18
CA ALA A 17 10.53 0.47 -14.61
C ALA A 17 9.71 -0.76 -15.04
N VAL A 18 10.13 -1.96 -14.63
CA VAL A 18 9.42 -3.21 -14.95
C VAL A 18 8.07 -3.26 -14.23
N THR A 19 8.04 -2.91 -12.94
CA THR A 19 6.81 -2.82 -12.15
C THR A 19 5.80 -1.88 -12.78
N HIS A 20 6.26 -0.73 -13.29
CA HIS A 20 5.41 0.27 -13.93
C HIS A 20 4.78 -0.27 -15.23
N VAL A 21 5.58 -0.95 -16.07
CA VAL A 21 5.08 -1.55 -17.31
C VAL A 21 4.05 -2.65 -17.01
N LEU A 22 4.32 -3.51 -16.03
CA LEU A 22 3.40 -4.57 -15.62
C LEU A 22 2.11 -4.02 -15.00
N ALA A 23 2.21 -2.96 -14.17
CA ALA A 23 1.05 -2.29 -13.58
C ALA A 23 0.17 -1.66 -14.66
N GLN A 24 0.76 -0.93 -15.62
CA GLN A 24 0.03 -0.36 -16.75
C GLN A 24 -0.62 -1.45 -17.61
N LEU A 25 0.07 -2.58 -17.83
CA LEU A 25 -0.48 -3.69 -18.59
C LEU A 25 -1.69 -4.30 -17.86
N LEU A 26 -1.56 -4.56 -16.57
CA LEU A 26 -2.66 -5.09 -15.75
C LEU A 26 -3.87 -4.16 -15.79
N GLU A 27 -3.67 -2.85 -15.59
CA GLU A 27 -4.74 -1.85 -15.65
C GLU A 27 -5.52 -1.91 -16.97
N ARG A 28 -4.80 -2.05 -18.08
CA ARG A 28 -5.40 -2.18 -19.43
C ARG A 28 -6.15 -3.49 -19.61
N LEU A 29 -5.70 -4.59 -19.02
CA LEU A 29 -6.39 -5.87 -19.09
C LEU A 29 -7.69 -5.82 -18.28
N ASP A 30 -7.67 -5.19 -17.12
CA ASP A 30 -8.83 -5.07 -16.23
C ASP A 30 -9.92 -4.15 -16.81
N HIS A 31 -9.51 -3.10 -17.53
CA HIS A 31 -10.41 -2.18 -18.23
C HIS A 31 -10.74 -2.62 -19.67
N SER A 32 -10.30 -3.80 -20.09
CA SER A 32 -10.51 -4.27 -21.46
C SER A 32 -12.00 -4.55 -21.73
N ALA A 33 -12.55 -3.92 -22.76
CA ALA A 33 -13.89 -4.21 -23.25
C ALA A 33 -13.97 -5.55 -24.04
N VAL A 34 -12.82 -6.15 -24.35
CA VAL A 34 -12.70 -7.43 -25.06
C VAL A 34 -12.27 -8.52 -24.06
N PRO A 35 -12.82 -9.75 -24.17
CA PRO A 35 -12.41 -10.85 -23.31
C PRO A 35 -10.89 -11.09 -23.37
N VAL A 36 -10.25 -11.05 -22.21
CA VAL A 36 -8.84 -11.38 -22.03
C VAL A 36 -8.71 -12.86 -21.67
N GLY A 37 -7.70 -13.53 -22.23
CA GLY A 37 -7.40 -14.92 -21.87
C GLY A 37 -6.99 -15.02 -20.40
N PRO A 38 -7.58 -15.93 -19.60
CA PRO A 38 -7.31 -16.01 -18.17
C PRO A 38 -5.84 -16.33 -17.86
N GLU A 39 -5.16 -17.07 -18.73
CA GLU A 39 -3.74 -17.40 -18.61
C GLU A 39 -2.86 -16.15 -18.76
N GLN A 40 -3.23 -15.24 -19.67
CA GLN A 40 -2.50 -13.99 -19.88
C GLN A 40 -2.64 -13.08 -18.66
N TYR A 41 -3.87 -12.90 -18.16
CA TYR A 41 -4.12 -12.12 -16.96
C TYR A 41 -3.32 -12.67 -15.78
N ARG A 42 -3.41 -13.99 -15.55
CA ARG A 42 -2.66 -14.67 -14.49
C ARG A 42 -1.15 -14.48 -14.64
N SER A 43 -0.61 -14.57 -15.85
CA SER A 43 0.82 -14.39 -16.08
C SER A 43 1.30 -12.98 -15.70
N VAL A 44 0.51 -11.95 -16.01
CA VAL A 44 0.85 -10.56 -15.66
C VAL A 44 0.82 -10.37 -14.15
N VAL A 45 -0.25 -10.85 -13.48
CA VAL A 45 -0.38 -10.74 -12.02
C VAL A 45 0.76 -11.47 -11.31
N MET A 46 1.11 -12.69 -11.72
CA MET A 46 2.19 -13.45 -11.08
C MET A 46 3.54 -12.75 -11.22
N HIS A 47 3.85 -12.16 -12.37
CA HIS A 47 5.08 -11.40 -12.56
C HIS A 47 5.08 -10.12 -11.72
N LEU A 48 3.95 -9.42 -11.64
CA LEU A 48 3.83 -8.24 -10.80
C LEU A 48 4.02 -8.57 -9.31
N VAL A 49 3.50 -9.72 -8.85
CA VAL A 49 3.73 -10.23 -7.49
C VAL A 49 5.21 -10.46 -7.21
N ASP A 50 5.95 -11.05 -8.15
CA ASP A 50 7.38 -11.28 -7.97
C ASP A 50 8.16 -9.96 -7.91
N GLU A 51 7.83 -8.97 -8.74
CA GLU A 51 8.44 -7.63 -8.64
C GLU A 51 8.12 -6.94 -7.31
N PHE A 52 6.90 -7.09 -6.77
CA PHE A 52 6.52 -6.51 -5.49
C PHE A 52 7.18 -7.17 -4.27
N ARG A 53 7.70 -8.39 -4.38
CA ARG A 53 8.44 -9.02 -3.28
C ARG A 53 9.80 -8.40 -3.04
N ASP A 54 10.42 -7.90 -4.10
CA ASP A 54 11.77 -7.34 -4.08
C ASP A 54 11.77 -5.81 -3.97
N VAL A 55 10.60 -5.16 -4.05
CA VAL A 55 10.51 -3.69 -4.09
C VAL A 55 10.61 -3.09 -2.69
N GLU A 56 11.36 -2.00 -2.56
CA GLU A 56 11.42 -1.25 -1.31
C GLU A 56 10.17 -0.38 -1.14
N PRO A 57 9.46 -0.46 0.01
CA PRO A 57 8.36 0.46 0.31
C PRO A 57 8.86 1.91 0.36
N GLY A 58 8.16 2.82 -0.30
CA GLY A 58 8.53 4.23 -0.30
C GLY A 58 7.64 5.10 -1.19
N THR A 59 7.91 6.40 -1.21
CA THR A 59 7.08 7.39 -1.91
C THR A 59 6.87 7.05 -3.39
N ARG A 60 7.92 6.61 -4.08
CA ARG A 60 7.86 6.29 -5.51
C ARG A 60 6.98 5.07 -5.82
N LEU A 61 6.97 4.09 -4.91
CA LEU A 61 6.05 2.96 -5.01
C LEU A 61 4.61 3.42 -4.73
N GLY A 62 4.41 4.28 -3.71
CA GLY A 62 3.11 4.89 -3.43
C GLY A 62 2.52 5.60 -4.65
N GLU A 63 3.29 6.47 -5.30
CA GLU A 63 2.88 7.19 -6.51
C GLU A 63 2.49 6.23 -7.67
N LEU A 64 3.20 5.12 -7.83
CA LEU A 64 2.87 4.10 -8.83
C LEU A 64 1.55 3.41 -8.51
N LEU A 65 1.34 3.03 -7.25
CA LEU A 65 0.11 2.36 -6.82
C LEU A 65 -1.09 3.31 -6.81
N ASP A 66 -0.89 4.61 -6.65
CA ASP A 66 -1.95 5.63 -6.79
C ASP A 66 -2.35 5.81 -8.26
N ALA A 67 -1.41 5.63 -9.20
CA ALA A 67 -1.66 5.73 -10.64
C ALA A 67 -2.32 4.47 -11.23
N TYR A 68 -2.14 3.29 -10.62
CA TYR A 68 -2.61 2.00 -11.13
C TYR A 68 -3.40 1.21 -10.08
N PRO A 69 -4.72 1.45 -9.95
CA PRO A 69 -5.59 0.77 -8.99
C PRO A 69 -5.51 -0.77 -9.03
N ALA A 70 -5.45 -1.41 -10.20
CA ALA A 70 -5.37 -2.87 -10.27
C ALA A 70 -4.07 -3.41 -9.68
N ALA A 71 -2.96 -2.68 -9.85
CA ALA A 71 -1.68 -3.03 -9.25
C ALA A 71 -1.65 -2.80 -7.73
N ALA A 72 -2.34 -1.75 -7.26
CA ALA A 72 -2.54 -1.50 -5.84
C ALA A 72 -3.25 -2.65 -5.13
N GLU A 73 -4.32 -3.17 -5.69
CA GLU A 73 -5.05 -4.30 -5.11
C GLU A 73 -4.16 -5.55 -4.98
N VAL A 74 -3.32 -5.83 -5.98
CA VAL A 74 -2.36 -6.94 -5.93
C VAL A 74 -1.33 -6.73 -4.81
N TYR A 75 -0.78 -5.51 -4.69
CA TYR A 75 0.17 -5.17 -3.64
C TYR A 75 -0.44 -5.27 -2.24
N GLU A 76 -1.67 -4.78 -2.06
CA GLU A 76 -2.43 -4.88 -0.81
C GLU A 76 -2.69 -6.34 -0.44
N ASN A 77 -3.17 -7.16 -1.38
CA ASN A 77 -3.43 -8.58 -1.16
C ASN A 77 -2.16 -9.34 -0.75
N LEU A 78 -1.01 -9.01 -1.33
CA LEU A 78 0.29 -9.59 -0.96
C LEU A 78 0.69 -9.24 0.48
N ASN A 79 0.42 -7.99 0.89
CA ASN A 79 0.79 -7.45 2.19
C ASN A 79 -0.33 -7.53 3.25
N TYR A 80 -1.42 -8.22 2.93
CA TYR A 80 -2.63 -8.30 3.77
C TYR A 80 -2.30 -8.72 5.21
N GLN A 81 -1.38 -9.67 5.38
CA GLN A 81 -0.95 -10.15 6.70
C GLN A 81 -0.19 -9.11 7.54
N HIS A 82 0.38 -8.07 6.92
CA HIS A 82 1.19 -7.05 7.58
C HIS A 82 0.41 -5.74 7.84
N ALA A 83 -0.55 -5.35 6.98
CA ALA A 83 -1.24 -4.07 7.08
C ALA A 83 -2.78 -4.14 6.92
N GLY A 84 -3.36 -5.33 6.79
CA GLY A 84 -4.76 -5.46 6.35
C GLY A 84 -4.95 -4.89 4.93
N LEU A 85 -6.16 -4.43 4.60
CA LEU A 85 -6.47 -3.82 3.28
C LEU A 85 -6.01 -2.36 3.14
N CYS A 86 -5.39 -1.76 4.17
CA CYS A 86 -5.06 -0.35 4.15
C CYS A 86 -3.59 -0.12 3.75
N ARG A 87 -3.37 0.48 2.57
CA ARG A 87 -2.06 1.02 2.16
C ARG A 87 -1.59 2.21 3.00
N SER A 88 -2.50 2.91 3.68
CA SER A 88 -2.16 3.98 4.61
C SER A 88 -1.47 3.39 5.84
N ALA A 89 -0.40 4.02 6.32
CA ALA A 89 0.23 3.63 7.58
C ALA A 89 -0.86 3.58 8.67
N LEU A 90 -1.19 2.38 9.13
CA LEU A 90 -2.16 2.18 10.23
C LEU A 90 -1.82 3.10 11.41
N ASP A 91 -0.53 3.35 11.63
CA ASP A 91 -0.03 4.28 12.63
C ASP A 91 -0.41 5.74 12.39
N SER A 92 -0.42 6.23 11.15
CA SER A 92 -0.82 7.63 10.88
C SER A 92 -2.32 7.82 11.03
N SER A 93 -3.11 6.84 10.61
CA SER A 93 -4.56 6.82 10.81
C SER A 93 -4.92 6.72 12.30
N LEU A 94 -4.26 5.81 13.04
CA LEU A 94 -4.42 5.65 14.49
C LEU A 94 -3.97 6.90 15.26
N ALA A 95 -2.84 7.51 14.88
CA ALA A 95 -2.37 8.76 15.50
C ALA A 95 -3.35 9.92 15.26
N ALA A 96 -3.92 10.02 14.05
CA ALA A 96 -4.95 11.01 13.75
C ALA A 96 -6.23 10.77 14.57
N GLU A 97 -6.67 9.51 14.70
CA GLU A 97 -7.83 9.13 15.50
C GLU A 97 -7.62 9.47 16.99
N LEU A 98 -6.47 9.10 17.56
CA LEU A 98 -6.12 9.42 18.95
C LEU A 98 -6.07 10.94 19.17
N GLY A 99 -5.44 11.68 18.25
CA GLY A 99 -5.37 13.14 18.31
C GLY A 99 -6.74 13.81 18.25
N ALA A 100 -7.63 13.32 17.37
CA ALA A 100 -9.01 13.80 17.27
C ALA A 100 -9.80 13.52 18.56
N ARG A 101 -9.68 12.31 19.11
CA ARG A 101 -10.34 11.93 20.38
C ARG A 101 -9.90 12.82 21.53
N GLU A 102 -8.60 13.10 21.63
CA GLU A 102 -8.10 14.01 22.66
C GLU A 102 -8.60 15.45 22.47
N ALA A 103 -8.68 15.94 21.23
CA ALA A 103 -9.20 17.28 20.94
C ALA A 103 -10.67 17.42 21.38
N ILE A 104 -11.49 16.42 21.06
CA ILE A 104 -12.90 16.34 21.50
C ILE A 104 -12.97 16.30 23.03
N ALA A 105 -12.17 15.44 23.68
CA ALA A 105 -12.14 15.35 25.14
C ALA A 105 -11.67 16.65 25.83
N ARG A 106 -10.81 17.45 25.18
CA ARG A 106 -10.44 18.78 25.66
C ARG A 106 -11.58 19.79 25.51
N ALA A 107 -12.28 19.77 24.37
CA ALA A 107 -13.43 20.64 24.13
C ALA A 107 -14.56 20.36 25.14
N MET A 108 -14.86 19.10 25.42
CA MET A 108 -15.87 18.70 26.42
C MET A 108 -15.50 19.06 27.87
N ARG A 109 -14.21 19.25 28.16
CA ARG A 109 -13.73 19.63 29.50
C ARG A 109 -13.66 21.14 29.71
N ARG A 110 -13.80 21.96 28.67
CA ARG A 110 -14.07 23.39 28.86
C ARG A 110 -15.52 23.49 29.35
N PRO A 111 -15.76 23.96 30.58
CA PRO A 111 -17.11 24.35 30.96
C PRO A 111 -17.49 25.56 30.11
N ASP A 112 -18.77 25.68 29.76
CA ASP A 112 -19.33 26.90 29.16
C ASP A 112 -19.01 28.10 30.07
N THR A 113 -17.93 28.82 29.76
CA THR A 113 -17.59 30.09 30.40
C THR A 113 -18.44 31.24 29.86
N ASP A 114 -19.69 30.97 29.46
CA ASP A 114 -20.65 31.95 28.95
C ASP A 114 -21.91 32.09 29.84
N SER A 115 -21.92 31.45 31.03
CA SER A 115 -22.91 31.75 32.09
C SER A 115 -22.24 32.45 33.29
N ALA A 116 -21.65 33.62 33.06
CA ALA A 116 -21.25 34.54 34.13
C ALA A 116 -21.15 35.99 33.62
N ALA A 117 -22.21 36.49 32.98
CA ALA A 117 -22.42 37.91 32.75
C ALA A 117 -23.91 38.22 32.94
N SER A 118 -24.35 38.33 34.19
CA SER A 118 -25.59 38.98 34.62
C SER A 118 -25.40 39.51 36.03
#